data_AF-A0A6J0YW58-F1
#
_entry.id   AF-A0A6J0YW58-F1
#
_cell.length_a   1.000
_cell.length_b   1.000
_cell.length_c   1.000
_cell.angle_alpha   90.00
_cell.angle_beta   90.00
_cell.angle_gamma   90.00
#
_symmetry.space_group_name_H-M   'P 1'
#
loop_
_entity.id
_entity.type
_entity.pdbx_description
1 polymer ?
#
loop_
_entity_poly.entity_id
_entity_poly.type
_entity_poly.pdbx_seq_one_letter_code
_entity_poly.pdbx_strand_id
1 'polypeptide(L)'
;MSVVPQEPVLFIGTMRKNLDPFNEYLEEELWNVLEEVQLKEAIEALPSEMNTELAESGLNLSVGQRQLVCLARAILRKNQILILDKATSNVDPSLHFLSSLKYINFSDSRTDELIQKKIREKFAQCTVLTITQRLSTIIDCKRILVRPSPF
;
A
#
# COMPACT_ATOMS: atom_id res chain seq x y z
N MET A 1 3.47 5.79 -14.55
CA MET A 1 2.79 4.50 -14.26
C MET A 1 3.20 4.02 -12.88
N SER A 2 2.25 3.57 -12.04
CA SER A 2 2.52 3.03 -10.70
C SER A 2 2.12 1.55 -10.63
N VAL A 3 2.87 0.76 -9.86
CA VAL A 3 2.55 -0.64 -9.57
C VAL A 3 2.49 -0.82 -8.06
N VAL A 4 1.43 -1.48 -7.57
CA VAL A 4 1.31 -1.95 -6.19
C VAL A 4 1.37 -3.48 -6.22
N PRO A 5 2.52 -4.07 -5.85
CA PRO A 5 2.72 -5.52 -5.90
C PRO A 5 2.07 -6.24 -4.70
N GLN A 6 1.88 -7.55 -4.83
CA GLN A 6 1.41 -8.44 -3.77
C GLN A 6 2.33 -8.42 -2.55
N GLU A 7 3.64 -8.37 -2.82
CA GLU A 7 4.71 -8.28 -1.83
C GLU A 7 5.33 -6.89 -1.91
N PRO A 8 4.92 -5.96 -1.03
CA PRO A 8 5.50 -4.63 -0.99
C PRO A 8 6.99 -4.69 -0.64
N VAL A 9 7.83 -4.17 -1.53
CA VAL A 9 9.27 -4.07 -1.28
C VAL A 9 9.59 -2.66 -0.78
N LEU A 10 10.12 -2.59 0.44
CA LEU A 10 10.71 -1.40 1.01
C LEU A 10 12.23 -1.57 1.10
N PHE A 11 12.95 -0.47 0.94
CA PHE A 11 14.40 -0.44 0.97
C PHE A 11 14.90 0.00 2.34
N ILE A 12 16.11 -0.43 2.67
CA ILE A 12 16.82 0.04 3.86
C ILE A 12 17.00 1.56 3.76
N GLY A 13 16.69 2.27 4.83
CA GLY A 13 16.77 3.72 4.91
C GLY A 13 15.52 4.33 5.54
N THR A 14 15.44 5.66 5.55
CA THR A 14 14.33 6.36 6.21
C THR A 14 12.97 6.13 5.52
N MET A 15 11.89 6.27 6.29
CA MET A 15 10.52 6.33 5.76
C MET A 15 10.40 7.37 4.63
N ARG A 16 11.00 8.56 4.83
CA ARG A 16 11.07 9.61 3.81
C ARG A 16 11.67 9.11 2.50
N LYS A 17 12.84 8.46 2.54
CA LYS A 17 13.49 7.92 1.32
C LYS A 17 12.67 6.84 0.63
N ASN A 18 11.89 6.07 1.39
CA ASN A 18 11.02 5.04 0.84
C ASN A 18 9.78 5.62 0.13
N LEU A 19 9.24 6.74 0.64
CA LEU A 19 8.15 7.48 -0.01
C LEU A 19 8.65 8.29 -1.22
N ASP A 20 9.75 9.00 -1.04
CA ASP A 20 10.32 9.95 -2.00
C ASP A 20 11.85 9.76 -2.13
N PRO A 21 12.29 8.79 -2.96
CA PRO A 21 13.71 8.50 -3.13
C PRO A 21 14.48 9.60 -3.87
N PHE A 22 13.79 10.49 -4.58
CA PHE A 22 14.40 11.57 -5.37
C PHE A 22 14.29 12.94 -4.69
N ASN A 23 13.63 13.01 -3.53
CA ASN A 23 13.38 14.24 -2.79
C ASN A 23 12.68 15.31 -3.65
N GLU A 24 11.69 14.88 -4.43
CA GLU A 24 10.90 15.71 -5.35
C GLU A 24 9.70 16.39 -4.66
N TYR A 25 9.28 15.90 -3.49
CA TYR A 25 8.07 16.35 -2.81
C TYR A 25 8.39 17.09 -1.52
N LEU A 26 7.56 18.09 -1.20
CA LEU A 26 7.64 18.82 0.05
C LEU A 26 7.19 17.95 1.22
N GLU A 27 7.69 18.27 2.42
CA GLU A 27 7.33 17.52 3.63
C GLU A 27 5.82 17.52 3.90
N GLU A 28 5.15 18.65 3.65
CA GLU A 28 3.70 18.77 3.75
C GLU A 28 2.97 17.80 2.79
N GLU A 29 3.47 17.63 1.56
CA GLU A 29 2.87 16.70 0.59
C GLU A 29 3.01 15.24 1.04
N LEU A 30 4.15 14.89 1.66
CA LEU A 30 4.39 13.56 2.21
C LEU A 30 3.44 13.27 3.37
N TRP A 31 3.29 14.21 4.31
CA TRP A 31 2.35 14.09 5.42
C TRP A 31 0.90 14.04 4.97
N ASN A 32 0.52 14.85 3.98
CA ASN A 32 -0.82 14.84 3.39
C ASN A 32 -1.14 13.47 2.78
N VAL A 33 -0.20 12.85 2.05
CA VAL A 33 -0.42 11.51 1.52
C VAL A 33 -0.48 10.44 2.61
N LEU A 34 0.35 10.56 3.66
CA LEU A 34 0.28 9.63 4.80
C LEU A 34 -1.06 9.74 5.54
N GLU A 35 -1.62 10.94 5.65
CA GLU A 35 -2.98 11.17 6.18
C GLU A 35 -4.02 10.48 5.29
N GLU A 36 -3.91 10.65 3.97
CA GLU A 36 -4.85 10.08 3.01
C GLU A 36 -4.93 8.55 3.09
N VAL A 37 -3.80 7.88 3.35
CA VAL A 37 -3.73 6.42 3.51
C VAL A 37 -3.87 5.96 4.97
N GLN A 38 -4.22 6.86 5.90
CA GLN A 38 -4.35 6.58 7.34
C GLN A 38 -3.09 5.98 7.98
N LEU A 39 -1.91 6.38 7.51
CA LEU A 39 -0.62 6.06 8.12
C LEU A 39 -0.05 7.20 8.96
N LYS A 40 -0.56 8.43 8.86
CA LYS A 40 0.02 9.59 9.55
C LYS A 40 0.20 9.35 11.06
N GLU A 41 -0.88 9.02 11.76
CA GLU A 41 -0.86 8.74 13.20
C GLU A 41 0.15 7.63 13.54
N ALA A 42 0.34 6.68 12.61
CA ALA A 42 1.30 5.60 12.78
C ALA A 42 2.75 6.00 12.64
N ILE A 43 3.02 6.93 11.75
CA ILE A 43 4.36 7.48 11.59
C ILE A 43 4.64 8.50 12.72
N GLU A 44 3.69 9.34 13.10
CA GLU A 44 3.84 10.29 14.22
C GLU A 44 4.06 9.61 15.57
N ALA A 45 3.52 8.40 15.77
CA ALA A 45 3.77 7.62 16.98
C ALA A 45 5.19 7.03 17.06
N LEU A 46 5.97 7.07 15.97
CA LEU A 46 7.35 6.58 15.95
C LEU A 46 8.31 7.66 16.49
N PRO A 47 9.35 7.29 17.26
CA PRO A 47 10.25 8.26 17.89
C PRO A 47 10.97 9.21 16.92
N SER A 48 11.16 8.77 15.68
CA SER A 48 11.87 9.52 14.64
C SER A 48 10.95 9.92 13.49
N GLU A 49 9.65 9.67 13.58
CA GLU A 49 8.64 10.01 12.57
C GLU A 49 9.08 9.61 11.14
N MET A 50 9.15 10.56 10.21
CA MET A 50 9.61 10.36 8.82
C MET A 50 11.10 9.99 8.69
N ASN A 51 11.89 10.23 9.72
CA ASN A 51 13.30 9.84 9.79
C ASN A 51 13.48 8.44 10.41
N THR A 52 12.40 7.72 10.69
CA THR A 52 12.48 6.34 11.17
C THR A 52 13.17 5.45 10.13
N GLU A 53 14.23 4.77 10.55
CA GLU A 53 14.97 3.81 9.72
C GLU A 53 14.16 2.54 9.53
N LEU A 54 13.99 2.14 8.28
CA LEU A 54 13.40 0.86 7.90
C LEU A 54 14.48 -0.21 7.84
N ALA A 55 14.20 -1.34 8.50
CA ALA A 55 15.01 -2.54 8.39
C ALA A 55 14.95 -3.12 6.97
N GLU A 56 15.84 -4.07 6.64
CA GLU A 56 15.79 -4.75 5.34
C GLU A 56 14.38 -5.24 5.02
N SER A 57 13.90 -4.97 3.80
CA SER A 57 12.55 -5.33 3.35
C SER A 57 11.39 -4.78 4.20
N GLY A 58 11.64 -3.75 5.03
CA GLY A 58 10.64 -3.16 5.92
C GLY A 58 10.10 -4.15 6.95
N LEU A 59 10.92 -5.07 7.45
CA LEU A 59 10.52 -6.10 8.44
C LEU A 59 9.95 -5.53 9.75
N ASN A 60 10.18 -4.25 10.03
CA ASN A 60 9.61 -3.52 11.14
C ASN A 60 8.17 -3.02 10.91
N LEU A 61 7.58 -3.26 9.73
CA LEU A 61 6.21 -2.90 9.38
C LEU A 61 5.36 -4.15 9.09
N SER A 62 4.07 -4.09 9.39
CA SER A 62 3.12 -5.14 8.98
C SER A 62 3.01 -5.19 7.45
N VAL A 63 2.52 -6.31 6.91
CA VAL A 63 2.24 -6.42 5.46
C VAL A 63 1.29 -5.31 5.01
N GLY A 64 0.20 -5.07 5.74
CA GLY A 64 -0.76 -4.00 5.43
C GLY A 64 -0.14 -2.60 5.47
N GLN A 65 0.71 -2.29 6.45
CA GLN A 65 1.42 -1.01 6.51
C GLN A 65 2.35 -0.83 5.30
N ARG A 66 3.08 -1.87 4.89
CA ARG A 66 3.93 -1.79 3.70
C ARG A 66 3.12 -1.58 2.42
N GLN A 67 1.92 -2.18 2.32
CA GLN A 67 1.00 -1.93 1.21
C GLN A 67 0.52 -0.47 1.18
N LEU A 68 0.18 0.10 2.34
CA LEU A 68 -0.21 1.50 2.45
C LEU A 68 0.94 2.45 2.06
N VAL A 69 2.20 2.11 2.39
CA VAL A 69 3.37 2.85 1.90
C VAL A 69 3.49 2.77 0.37
N CYS A 70 3.29 1.60 -0.24
CA CYS A 70 3.25 1.48 -1.70
C CYS A 70 2.09 2.27 -2.32
N LEU A 71 0.92 2.28 -1.69
CA LEU A 71 -0.23 3.06 -2.14
C LEU A 71 0.06 4.56 -2.04
N ALA A 72 0.66 5.02 -0.94
CA ALA A 72 1.11 6.40 -0.77
C ALA A 72 2.05 6.83 -1.90
N ARG A 73 3.05 5.99 -2.24
CA ARG A 73 3.95 6.23 -3.40
C ARG A 73 3.17 6.35 -4.71
N ALA A 74 2.12 5.54 -4.89
CA ALA A 74 1.30 5.58 -6.08
C ALA A 74 0.46 6.86 -6.17
N ILE A 75 -0.05 7.35 -5.03
CA ILE A 75 -0.83 8.60 -4.92
C ILE A 75 0.06 9.82 -5.16
N LEU A 76 1.25 9.89 -4.53
CA LEU A 76 2.22 10.99 -4.72
C LEU A 76 2.54 11.22 -6.19
N ARG A 77 2.79 10.14 -6.94
CA ARG A 77 3.14 10.19 -8.35
C ARG A 77 2.00 10.59 -9.29
N LYS A 78 0.76 10.68 -8.80
CA LYS A 78 -0.44 11.08 -9.59
C LYS A 78 -0.52 10.42 -10.97
N ASN A 79 -0.20 9.14 -11.05
CA ASN A 79 -0.06 8.43 -12.32
C ASN A 79 -1.44 8.08 -12.93
N GLN A 80 -1.60 8.29 -14.24
CA GLN A 80 -2.83 7.95 -14.98
C GLN A 80 -3.12 6.45 -15.06
N ILE A 81 -2.12 5.60 -14.80
CA ILE A 81 -2.22 4.14 -14.86
C ILE A 81 -1.69 3.54 -13.55
N LEU A 82 -2.54 2.75 -12.90
CA LEU A 82 -2.25 1.97 -11.70
C LEU A 82 -2.37 0.48 -12.02
N ILE A 83 -1.33 -0.29 -11.72
CA ILE A 83 -1.40 -1.76 -11.73
C ILE A 83 -1.47 -2.27 -10.29
N LEU A 84 -2.48 -3.09 -10.00
CA LEU A 84 -2.64 -3.82 -8.76
C LEU A 84 -2.36 -5.30 -9.03
N ASP A 85 -1.21 -5.81 -8.60
CA ASP A 85 -0.89 -7.22 -8.75
C ASP A 85 -1.16 -7.95 -7.45
N LYS A 86 -2.33 -8.59 -7.34
CA LYS A 86 -2.76 -9.38 -6.17
C LYS A 86 -2.54 -8.66 -4.82
N ALA A 87 -2.55 -7.32 -4.82
CA ALA A 87 -2.22 -6.50 -3.65
C ALA A 87 -3.18 -6.72 -2.45
N THR A 88 -4.29 -7.44 -2.63
CA THR A 88 -5.25 -7.78 -1.57
C THR A 88 -5.36 -9.29 -1.31
N SER A 89 -4.41 -10.10 -1.77
CA SER A 89 -4.46 -11.57 -1.59
C SER A 89 -3.73 -12.10 -0.37
N ASN A 90 -2.81 -11.34 0.23
CA ASN A 90 -2.03 -11.76 1.41
C ASN A 90 -2.70 -11.45 2.74
N VAL A 91 -3.92 -10.89 2.73
CA VAL A 91 -4.71 -10.67 3.93
C VAL A 91 -5.62 -11.88 4.11
N ASP A 92 -5.03 -12.95 4.63
CA ASP A 92 -5.75 -14.06 5.20
C ASP A 92 -6.22 -13.62 6.60
N PRO A 93 -7.52 -13.72 6.97
CA PRO A 93 -7.95 -13.57 8.36
C PRO A 93 -7.23 -14.52 9.32
N SER A 94 -6.50 -15.50 8.78
CA SER A 94 -5.94 -16.65 9.50
C SER A 94 -4.42 -16.62 9.71
N LEU A 95 -3.64 -15.69 9.14
CA LEU A 95 -2.19 -15.65 9.39
C LEU A 95 -1.83 -14.83 10.64
N HIS A 96 -2.36 -15.31 11.76
CA HIS A 96 -2.10 -14.80 13.09
C HIS A 96 -0.86 -15.48 13.69
N PHE A 97 0.35 -15.14 13.23
CA PHE A 97 1.57 -15.48 13.96
C PHE A 97 2.62 -14.37 13.80
N LEU A 98 2.38 -13.29 14.55
CA LEU A 98 3.33 -12.51 15.37
C LEU A 98 2.71 -11.13 15.69
N SER A 99 1.47 -11.14 16.19
CA SER A 99 0.85 -9.99 16.87
C SER A 99 1.33 -9.98 18.33
N SER A 100 2.55 -9.50 18.55
CA SER A 100 3.01 -9.15 19.89
C SER A 100 3.98 -7.97 19.80
N LEU A 101 3.37 -6.77 19.79
CA LEU A 101 3.98 -5.44 19.91
C LEU A 101 4.75 -4.98 18.65
N LYS A 102 4.63 -3.73 18.17
CA LYS A 102 4.37 -2.48 18.90
C LYS A 102 4.13 -1.39 17.84
N TYR A 103 3.18 -0.48 18.05
CA TYR A 103 2.82 0.64 17.16
C TYR A 103 1.73 0.33 16.10
N ILE A 104 0.53 0.12 16.65
CA ILE A 104 -0.82 0.40 16.12
C ILE A 104 -1.68 -0.80 15.76
N ASN A 105 -2.91 -0.75 16.30
CA ASN A 105 -4.00 -1.72 16.19
C ASN A 105 -4.62 -1.72 14.77
N PHE A 106 -3.81 -1.97 13.75
CA PHE A 106 -4.29 -2.15 12.39
C PHE A 106 -4.52 -3.64 12.14
N SER A 107 -5.74 -4.12 12.38
CA SER A 107 -6.11 -5.48 11.94
C SER A 107 -6.07 -5.52 10.42
N ASP A 108 -5.29 -6.45 9.85
CA ASP A 108 -5.06 -6.55 8.41
C ASP A 108 -6.38 -6.62 7.60
N SER A 109 -7.46 -7.18 8.17
CA SER A 109 -8.79 -7.20 7.52
C SER A 109 -9.43 -5.82 7.29
N ARG A 110 -9.16 -4.83 8.16
CA ARG A 110 -9.64 -3.44 7.97
C ARG A 110 -8.79 -2.67 6.98
N THR A 111 -7.52 -3.06 6.82
CA THR A 111 -6.59 -2.48 5.85
C THR A 111 -7.08 -2.65 4.41
N ASP A 112 -7.60 -3.83 4.08
CA ASP A 112 -8.06 -4.16 2.73
C ASP A 112 -9.23 -3.29 2.29
N GLU A 113 -10.26 -3.16 3.13
CA GLU A 113 -11.42 -2.31 2.84
C GLU A 113 -11.00 -0.85 2.66
N LEU A 114 -10.05 -0.39 3.48
CA LEU A 114 -9.49 0.95 3.37
C LEU A 114 -8.73 1.13 2.04
N ILE A 115 -7.82 0.21 1.70
CA ILE A 115 -7.04 0.26 0.46
C ILE A 115 -7.97 0.29 -0.75
N GLN A 116 -8.95 -0.62 -0.79
CA GLN A 116 -9.94 -0.70 -1.87
C GLN A 116 -10.76 0.59 -1.97
N LYS A 117 -11.21 1.14 -0.85
CA LYS A 117 -11.94 2.41 -0.81
C LYS A 117 -11.09 3.57 -1.34
N LYS A 118 -9.84 3.69 -0.90
CA LYS A 118 -8.91 4.74 -1.33
C LYS A 118 -8.55 4.64 -2.80
N ILE A 119 -8.36 3.41 -3.31
CA ILE A 119 -8.13 3.19 -4.73
C ILE A 119 -9.34 3.68 -5.54
N ARG A 120 -10.56 3.33 -5.13
CA ARG A 120 -11.79 3.80 -5.80
C ARG A 120 -11.93 5.31 -5.78
N GLU A 121 -11.65 5.96 -4.65
CA GLU A 121 -11.77 7.41 -4.50
C GLU A 121 -10.70 8.18 -5.32
N LYS A 122 -9.44 7.77 -5.21
CA LYS A 122 -8.30 8.53 -5.77
C LYS A 122 -8.01 8.20 -7.22
N PHE A 123 -8.29 6.97 -7.64
CA PHE A 123 -8.03 6.50 -9.00
C PHE A 123 -9.30 6.39 -9.84
N ALA A 124 -10.41 7.05 -9.43
CA ALA A 124 -11.67 7.08 -10.19
C ALA A 124 -11.50 7.55 -11.65
N GLN A 125 -10.58 8.48 -11.88
CA GLN A 125 -10.26 9.02 -13.21
C GLN A 125 -9.04 8.36 -13.86
N CYS A 126 -8.40 7.40 -13.19
CA CYS A 126 -7.24 6.69 -13.69
C CYS A 126 -7.63 5.32 -14.26
N THR A 127 -6.78 4.78 -15.13
CA THR A 127 -6.94 3.39 -15.58
C THR A 127 -6.32 2.47 -14.54
N VAL A 128 -7.15 1.63 -13.90
CA VAL A 128 -6.71 0.63 -12.92
C VAL A 128 -6.75 -0.75 -13.56
N LEU A 129 -5.59 -1.39 -13.66
CA LEU A 129 -5.45 -2.77 -14.10
C LEU A 129 -5.21 -3.65 -12.88
N THR A 130 -6.14 -4.56 -12.62
CA THR A 130 -6.04 -5.48 -11.47
C THR A 130 -5.77 -6.90 -11.96
N ILE A 131 -4.70 -7.51 -11.48
CA ILE A 131 -4.37 -8.92 -11.69
C ILE A 131 -4.73 -9.66 -10.40
N THR A 132 -5.68 -10.59 -10.46
CA THR A 132 -6.16 -11.30 -9.26
C THR A 132 -6.73 -12.67 -9.62
N GLN A 133 -6.76 -13.54 -8.63
CA GLN A 133 -7.41 -14.85 -8.66
C GLN A 133 -8.69 -14.90 -7.80
N ARG A 134 -9.04 -13.80 -7.11
CA ARG A 134 -10.24 -13.70 -6.26
C ARG A 134 -11.36 -12.99 -7.02
N LEU A 135 -12.54 -13.59 -7.06
CA LEU A 135 -13.70 -12.96 -7.70
C LEU A 135 -14.15 -11.68 -6.97
N SER A 136 -14.04 -11.63 -5.63
CA SER A 136 -14.47 -10.48 -4.82
C SER A 136 -13.80 -9.16 -5.20
N THR A 137 -12.57 -9.23 -5.71
CA THR A 137 -11.77 -8.06 -6.13
C THR A 137 -12.09 -7.55 -7.54
N ILE A 138 -12.83 -8.31 -8.36
CA ILE A 138 -13.16 -7.94 -9.74
C ILE A 138 -14.64 -7.58 -9.92
N ILE A 139 -15.46 -7.69 -8.87
CA ILE A 139 -16.91 -7.41 -8.93
C ILE A 139 -17.18 -5.98 -9.44
N ASP A 140 -16.31 -5.03 -9.10
CA ASP A 140 -16.45 -3.62 -9.47
C ASP A 140 -15.72 -3.25 -10.80
N CYS A 141 -15.12 -4.22 -11.51
CA CYS A 141 -14.37 -3.95 -12.72
C CYS A 141 -15.29 -3.68 -13.93
N LYS A 142 -14.99 -2.62 -14.70
CA LYS A 142 -15.74 -2.29 -15.93
C LYS A 142 -15.55 -3.31 -17.05
N ARG A 143 -14.39 -3.97 -17.10
CA ARG A 143 -14.05 -5.03 -18.05
C ARG A 143 -13.20 -6.08 -17.33
N ILE A 144 -13.42 -7.34 -17.69
CA ILE A 144 -12.67 -8.47 -17.15
C ILE A 144 -11.99 -9.16 -18.34
N LEU A 145 -10.67 -9.36 -18.23
CA LEU A 145 -9.89 -10.12 -19.20
C LEU A 145 -9.49 -11.44 -18.55
N VAL A 146 -9.91 -12.55 -19.15
CA VAL A 146 -9.55 -13.90 -18.69
C VAL A 146 -8.46 -14.44 -19.60
N ARG A 147 -7.30 -14.79 -19.01
CA ARG A 147 -6.26 -15.52 -19.72
C ARG A 147 -6.43 -17.02 -19.43
N PRO A 148 -6.81 -17.86 -20.41
CA PRO A 148 -6.85 -19.30 -20.23
C PRO A 148 -5.43 -19.84 -19.97
N SER A 149 -5.31 -20.91 -19.18
CA SER A 149 -4.01 -21.58 -19.01
C SER A 149 -3.51 -22.06 -20.37
N PRO A 150 -2.24 -21.81 -20.75
CA PRO A 150 -1.63 -22.65 -21.76
C PRO A 150 -1.63 -24.07 -21.17
N PHE A 151 -2.14 -25.02 -21.92
CA PHE A 151 -2.09 -26.44 -21.57
C PHE A 151 -0.63 -26.88 -21.35
#